data_AF-A0A3D3ZUF4-F1
#
_entry.id   AF-A0A3D3ZUF4-F1
#
_cell.length_a   1.000
_cell.length_b   1.000
_cell.length_c   1.000
_cell.angle_alpha   90.00
_cell.angle_beta   90.00
_cell.angle_gamma   90.00
#
_symmetry.space_group_name_H-M   'P 1'
#
loop_
_entity.id
_entity.type
_entity.pdbx_description
1 polymer ?
#
loop_
_entity_poly.entity_id
_entity_poly.type
_entity_poly.pdbx_seq_one_letter_code
_entity_poly.pdbx_strand_id
1 'polypeptide(L)'
;MGGDTAGPIPDLETPDENHDFSLWEKRVDALMIIGAAKGYFTVDGLRRVLEDMGEDAFEKMTYYERWIASINQNLIEGGAYTTSDLAEKMAAISARGETYGDASSQS
;
A
#
# COMPACT_ATOMS: atom_id res chain seq x y z
N MET A 1 -12.66 7.88 -13.81
CA MET A 1 -11.72 7.02 -14.54
C MET A 1 -11.57 7.54 -15.97
N GLY A 2 -10.79 6.90 -16.84
CA GLY A 2 -10.51 7.42 -18.19
C GLY A 2 -11.78 7.55 -19.03
N GLY A 3 -12.17 8.78 -19.38
CA GLY A 3 -13.37 9.07 -20.19
C GLY A 3 -14.59 9.53 -19.40
N ASP A 4 -14.56 9.48 -18.07
CA ASP A 4 -15.66 9.99 -17.24
C ASP A 4 -15.60 11.51 -17.11
N THR A 5 -16.77 12.14 -16.93
CA THR A 5 -16.84 13.53 -16.48
C THR A 5 -16.28 13.59 -15.06
N ALA A 6 -14.98 13.87 -14.93
CA ALA A 6 -14.40 14.22 -13.65
C ALA A 6 -15.18 15.43 -13.11
N GLY A 7 -15.72 15.30 -11.90
CA GLY A 7 -16.27 16.45 -11.18
C GLY A 7 -15.21 17.55 -11.07
N PRO A 8 -15.59 18.77 -10.67
CA PRO A 8 -14.61 19.83 -10.41
C PRO A 8 -13.51 19.25 -9.51
N ILE A 9 -12.25 19.42 -9.92
CA ILE A 9 -11.11 19.08 -9.09
C ILE A 9 -11.33 19.89 -7.81
N PRO A 10 -11.41 19.24 -6.63
CA PRO A 10 -11.53 19.98 -5.38
C PRO A 10 -10.44 21.06 -5.37
N ASP A 11 -10.77 22.27 -4.91
CA ASP A 11 -9.80 23.33 -4.59
C ASP A 11 -8.96 22.85 -3.38
N LEU A 12 -8.25 21.74 -3.55
CA LEU A 12 -7.03 21.48 -2.83
C LEU A 12 -6.08 22.48 -3.45
N GLU A 13 -5.81 23.55 -2.70
CA GLU A 13 -4.72 24.48 -2.96
C GLU A 13 -3.55 23.68 -3.55
N THR A 14 -2.96 24.18 -4.65
CA THR A 14 -1.66 23.78 -5.23
C THR A 14 -1.00 22.65 -4.45
N PRO A 15 -0.79 21.44 -5.05
CA PRO A 15 -0.34 20.25 -4.33
C PRO A 15 0.67 20.69 -3.28
N ASP A 16 0.26 20.65 -2.02
CA ASP A 16 1.06 21.17 -0.93
C ASP A 16 2.47 20.63 -1.13
N GLU A 17 3.43 21.53 -1.37
CA GLU A 17 4.83 21.18 -1.61
C GLU A 17 5.42 20.38 -0.43
N ASN A 18 4.67 20.33 0.69
CA ASN A 18 4.91 19.61 1.92
C ASN A 18 3.76 18.65 2.28
N HIS A 19 3.20 17.87 1.34
CA HIS A 19 2.31 16.75 1.69
C HIS A 19 2.96 15.93 2.81
N ASP A 20 2.48 16.09 4.05
CA ASP A 20 3.15 15.57 5.24
C ASP A 20 2.87 14.07 5.34
N PHE A 21 3.65 13.30 4.57
CA PHE A 21 3.53 11.85 4.55
C PHE A 21 3.80 11.31 5.95
N SER A 22 2.83 10.55 6.44
CA SER A 22 2.98 9.78 7.65
C SER A 22 4.13 8.76 7.50
N LEU A 23 4.63 8.27 8.62
CA LEU A 23 5.74 7.32 8.62
C LEU A 23 5.40 6.02 7.85
N TRP A 24 4.14 5.57 7.86
CA TRP A 24 3.76 4.34 7.19
C TRP A 24 3.72 4.51 5.67
N GLU A 25 3.26 5.65 5.16
CA GLU A 25 3.27 5.96 3.71
C GLU A 25 4.70 5.97 3.17
N LYS A 26 5.63 6.61 3.90
CA LYS A 26 7.07 6.58 3.59
C LYS A 26 7.62 5.14 3.57
N ARG A 27 7.13 4.25 4.43
CA ARG A 27 7.51 2.82 4.42
C ARG A 27 6.91 2.08 3.23
N VAL A 28 5.69 2.40 2.80
CA VAL A 28 5.09 1.82 1.59
C VAL A 28 5.95 2.16 0.36
N ASP A 29 6.38 3.42 0.23
CA ASP A 29 7.30 3.82 -0.85
C ASP A 29 8.62 3.06 -0.79
N ALA A 30 9.22 2.92 0.40
CA ALA A 30 10.44 2.14 0.56
C ALA A 30 10.24 0.66 0.18
N LEU A 31 9.11 0.05 0.54
CA LEU A 31 8.78 -1.33 0.17
C LEU A 31 8.60 -1.48 -1.34
N MET A 32 8.03 -0.49 -2.03
CA MET A 32 7.92 -0.48 -3.48
C MET A 32 9.31 -0.53 -4.11
N ILE A 33 10.20 0.38 -3.71
CA ILE A 33 11.56 0.47 -4.25
C ILE A 33 12.38 -0.79 -3.96
N ILE A 34 12.36 -1.27 -2.72
CA ILE A 34 13.15 -2.45 -2.32
C ILE A 34 12.61 -3.73 -2.96
N GLY A 35 11.29 -3.89 -3.01
CA GLY A 35 10.63 -5.04 -3.63
C GLY A 35 10.96 -5.16 -5.11
N ALA A 36 10.86 -4.04 -5.84
CA ALA A 36 11.25 -3.97 -7.24
C ALA A 36 12.75 -4.21 -7.45
N ALA A 37 13.61 -3.58 -6.63
CA ALA A 37 15.07 -3.75 -6.73
C ALA A 37 15.52 -5.20 -6.47
N LYS A 38 14.79 -5.94 -5.62
CA LYS A 38 15.04 -7.37 -5.37
C LYS A 38 14.45 -8.30 -6.43
N GLY A 39 13.69 -7.76 -7.39
CA GLY A 39 13.10 -8.53 -8.48
C GLY A 39 11.84 -9.31 -8.10
N TYR A 40 11.18 -8.96 -6.98
CA TYR A 40 9.91 -9.61 -6.61
C TYR A 40 8.76 -9.19 -7.54
N PHE A 41 8.81 -7.97 -8.07
CA PHE A 41 7.83 -7.46 -9.03
C PHE A 41 8.40 -6.29 -9.85
N THR A 42 7.67 -5.88 -10.87
CA THR A 42 7.95 -4.68 -11.68
C THR A 42 6.89 -3.61 -11.44
N VAL A 43 7.12 -2.41 -11.97
CA VAL A 43 6.09 -1.35 -11.99
C VAL A 43 4.84 -1.83 -12.72
N ASP A 44 5.00 -2.60 -13.81
CA ASP A 44 3.86 -3.17 -14.54
C ASP A 44 3.10 -4.20 -13.70
N GLY A 45 3.80 -5.03 -12.92
CA GLY A 45 3.18 -5.95 -11.96
C GLY A 45 2.39 -5.23 -10.86
N LEU A 46 2.91 -4.10 -10.36
CA LEU A 46 2.19 -3.23 -9.42
C LEU A 46 0.90 -2.67 -10.05
N ARG A 47 0.98 -2.16 -11.29
CA ARG A 47 -0.18 -1.59 -12.00
C ARG A 47 -1.23 -2.64 -12.32
N ARG A 48 -0.82 -3.83 -12.77
CA ARG A 48 -1.72 -4.96 -13.02
C ARG A 48 -2.60 -5.22 -11.81
N VAL A 49 -2.00 -5.39 -10.64
CA VAL A 49 -2.76 -5.68 -9.42
C VAL A 49 -3.66 -4.50 -9.03
N LEU A 50 -3.21 -3.25 -9.18
CA LEU A 50 -4.06 -2.07 -8.91
C LEU A 50 -5.30 -2.04 -9.81
N GLU A 51 -5.13 -2.34 -11.10
CA GLU A 51 -6.23 -2.39 -12.08
C GLU A 51 -7.17 -3.57 -11.79
N ASP A 52 -6.65 -4.69 -11.32
CA ASP A 52 -7.42 -5.88 -10.92
C ASP A 52 -8.31 -5.65 -9.68
N MET A 53 -8.05 -4.62 -8.85
CA MET A 53 -8.86 -4.34 -7.66
C MET A 53 -10.28 -3.86 -7.97
N GLY A 54 -10.52 -3.39 -9.20
CA GLY A 54 -11.81 -2.84 -9.62
C GLY A 54 -12.16 -1.50 -8.98
N GLU A 55 -13.25 -0.89 -9.44
CA GLU A 55 -13.65 0.49 -9.12
C GLU A 55 -13.90 0.74 -7.62
N ASP A 56 -14.49 -0.23 -6.92
CA ASP A 56 -14.76 -0.18 -5.48
C ASP A 56 -13.52 0.17 -4.64
N ALA A 57 -12.35 -0.38 -5.01
CA ALA A 57 -11.11 -0.07 -4.33
C ALA A 57 -10.68 1.38 -4.56
N PHE A 58 -10.99 1.94 -5.73
CA PHE A 58 -10.66 3.33 -6.03
C PHE A 58 -11.53 4.35 -5.29
N GLU A 59 -12.74 3.94 -4.90
CA GLU A 59 -13.66 4.76 -4.11
C GLU A 59 -13.42 4.65 -2.60
N LYS A 60 -13.09 3.45 -2.11
CA LYS A 60 -13.06 3.14 -0.67
C LYS A 60 -11.68 3.21 -0.04
N MET A 61 -10.61 3.10 -0.84
CA MET A 61 -9.24 3.07 -0.34
C MET A 61 -8.49 4.33 -0.73
N THR A 62 -7.66 4.81 0.19
CA THR A 62 -6.67 5.85 -0.08
C THR A 62 -5.61 5.38 -1.07
N TYR A 63 -4.82 6.32 -1.59
CA TYR A 63 -3.72 6.02 -2.52
C TYR A 63 -2.74 4.98 -1.96
N TYR A 64 -2.22 5.20 -0.75
CA TYR A 64 -1.23 4.31 -0.14
C TYR A 64 -1.81 2.98 0.35
N GLU A 65 -3.11 2.91 0.67
CA GLU A 65 -3.79 1.64 0.95
C GLU A 65 -3.85 0.74 -0.28
N ARG A 66 -4.16 1.30 -1.46
CA ARG A 66 -4.13 0.52 -2.71
C ARG A 66 -2.71 0.06 -3.04
N TRP A 67 -1.72 0.92 -2.81
CA TRP A 67 -0.32 0.58 -3.04
C TRP A 67 0.17 -0.55 -2.15
N ILE A 68 -0.07 -0.49 -0.84
CA ILE A 68 0.39 -1.55 0.06
C ILE A 68 -0.32 -2.88 -0.22
N ALA A 69 -1.60 -2.85 -0.59
CA ALA A 69 -2.32 -4.05 -1.02
C ALA A 69 -1.71 -4.66 -2.30
N SER A 70 -1.38 -3.82 -3.28
CA SER A 70 -0.73 -4.26 -4.52
C SER A 70 0.68 -4.80 -4.29
N ILE A 71 1.48 -4.14 -3.46
CA ILE A 71 2.82 -4.60 -3.06
C ILE A 71 2.74 -5.95 -2.33
N ASN A 72 1.80 -6.09 -1.39
CA ASN A 72 1.62 -7.35 -0.65
C ASN A 72 1.28 -8.52 -1.59
N GLN A 73 0.33 -8.32 -2.51
CA GLN A 73 -0.04 -9.34 -3.49
C GLN A 73 1.15 -9.74 -4.36
N ASN A 74 1.91 -8.76 -4.87
CA ASN A 74 3.10 -9.01 -5.69
C ASN A 74 4.23 -9.71 -4.91
N LEU A 75 4.43 -9.40 -3.62
CA LEU A 75 5.42 -10.08 -2.79
C LEU A 75 5.05 -11.55 -2.54
N ILE A 76 3.76 -11.86 -2.40
CA ILE A 76 3.26 -13.23 -2.29
C ILE A 76 3.46 -13.99 -3.61
N GLU A 77 3.03 -13.40 -4.74
CA GLU A 77 3.21 -13.99 -6.07
C GLU A 77 4.69 -14.20 -6.43
N GLY A 78 5.56 -13.26 -6.03
CA GLY A 78 7.00 -13.32 -6.18
C GLY A 78 7.71 -14.25 -5.19
N GLY A 79 6.98 -14.89 -4.27
CA GLY A 79 7.51 -15.89 -3.34
C GLY A 79 8.36 -15.31 -2.19
N ALA A 80 8.19 -14.03 -1.85
CA ALA A 80 8.87 -13.43 -0.69
C ALA A 80 8.38 -14.02 0.64
N TYR A 81 7.08 -14.31 0.72
CA TYR A 81 6.39 -14.96 1.84
C TYR A 81 5.04 -15.51 1.38
N THR A 82 4.43 -16.38 2.18
CA THR A 82 3.10 -16.92 1.91
C THR A 82 2.00 -16.14 2.64
N THR A 83 0.75 -16.38 2.25
CA THR A 83 -0.42 -15.86 2.99
C THR A 83 -0.47 -16.36 4.43
N SER A 84 0.02 -17.57 4.69
CA SER A 84 0.12 -18.14 6.05
C SER A 84 1.15 -17.38 6.89
N ASP A 85 2.33 -17.12 6.34
CA ASP A 85 3.39 -16.36 7.03
C ASP A 85 2.90 -14.95 7.37
N LEU A 86 2.18 -14.32 6.44
CA LEU A 86 1.57 -13.01 6.66
C LEU A 86 0.53 -13.05 7.78
N ALA A 87 -0.37 -14.03 7.77
CA ALA A 87 -1.42 -14.16 8.79
C ALA A 87 -0.81 -14.40 10.19
N GLU A 88 0.21 -15.25 10.28
CA GLU A 88 0.93 -15.47 11.54
C GLU A 88 1.59 -14.19 12.03
N LYS A 89 2.26 -13.45 11.12
CA LYS A 89 2.91 -12.19 11.47
C LYS A 89 1.93 -11.11 11.91
N MET A 90 0.81 -10.99 11.20
CA MET A 90 -0.30 -10.09 11.55
C MET A 90 -0.82 -10.39 12.97
N ALA A 91 -1.11 -11.66 13.28
CA ALA A 91 -1.56 -12.07 14.61
C ALA A 91 -0.52 -11.74 15.70
N ALA A 92 0.76 -12.00 15.43
CA ALA A 92 1.85 -11.68 16.35
C ALA A 92 2.05 -10.17 16.56
N ILE A 93 1.73 -9.33 15.58
CA ILE A 93 1.76 -7.86 15.71
C ILE A 93 0.55 -7.37 16.49
N SER A 94 -0.66 -7.85 16.17
CA SER A 94 -1.89 -7.48 16.89
C SER A 94 -1.85 -7.86 18.38
N ALA A 95 -1.19 -8.96 18.74
CA ALA A 95 -1.01 -9.36 20.13
C ALA A 95 -0.15 -8.40 20.96
N ARG A 96 0.62 -7.50 20.33
CA ARG A 96 1.49 -6.52 21.01
C ARG A 96 0.72 -5.28 21.48
N GLY A 97 -0.47 -5.03 20.92
CA GLY A 97 -1.33 -3.93 21.31
C GLY A 97 -2.28 -3.48 20.21
N GLU A 98 -3.27 -2.68 20.58
CA GLU A 98 -4.37 -2.25 19.69
C GLU A 98 -3.96 -1.09 18.78
N THR A 99 -3.04 -0.24 19.24
CA THR A 99 -2.55 0.88 18.44
C THR A 99 -1.24 0.54 17.74
N TYR A 100 -0.96 1.25 16.65
CA TYR A 100 0.36 1.19 16.00
C TYR A 100 1.50 1.48 16.98
N GLY A 101 1.31 2.43 17.91
CA GLY A 101 2.30 2.78 18.93
C GLY A 101 2.61 1.60 19.85
N ASP A 102 1.58 0.94 20.38
CA ASP A 102 1.73 -0.23 21.24
C ASP A 102 2.41 -1.38 20.49
N ALA A 103 1.95 -1.65 19.26
CA ALA A 103 2.47 -2.75 18.45
C ALA A 103 3.93 -2.55 17.99
N SER A 104 4.38 -1.30 17.90
CA SER A 104 5.74 -0.93 17.46
C SER A 104 6.76 -0.84 18.60
N SER A 105 6.32 -0.84 19.86
CA SER A 105 7.18 -0.57 21.04
C SER A 105 8.12 -1.72 21.43
N GLN A 106 7.91 -2.94 20.90
CA GLN A 106 8.64 -4.16 21.26
C GLN A 106 9.59 -4.67 20.15
N SER A 107 10.03 -3.81 19.22
CA SER A 107 10.96 -4.20 18.14
C SER A 107 12.43 -4.06 18.50
#